data_AF-A0A9E1SBH2-F1
#
_entry.id   AF-A0A9E1SBH2-F1
#
_cell.length_a   1.000
_cell.length_b   1.000
_cell.length_c   1.000
_cell.angle_alpha   90.00
_cell.angle_beta   90.00
_cell.angle_gamma   90.00
#
_symmetry.space_group_name_H-M   'P 1'
#
loop_
_entity.id
_entity.type
_entity.pdbx_description
1 polymer ?
#
loop_
_entity_poly.entity_id
_entity_poly.type
_entity_poly.pdbx_seq_one_letter_code
_entity_poly.pdbx_strand_id
1 'polypeptide(L)'
;MKEKTIIRFSILIFWTFFWGLSVLDKIIPDVHNLWVGKDFFALFVKFFGSLGLKNPIFATIALASVSALEVVNFVFYLLSLVNFSRGNNSLTEKWFFRAVFSSLTLFSLFSIADQVFGDRFQLLEHGLFWLILIASWLLFKYISDSDEKSFSLGFSKDVKIAVIIGIGMTVITSISIIDFSDKTFSNVDTPVTGKEVVDGVYKFDFPFLADKLVWEKTINTFKKNHPELRVNYIYTGPSELNSKKKTHMLLYVFTEKKDVIPFKEE
;
A
#
# COMPACT_ATOMS: atom_id res chain seq x y z
N MET A 1 37.81 9.34 -13.37
CA MET A 1 37.87 8.19 -12.43
C MET A 1 37.23 8.50 -11.08
N LYS A 2 37.60 9.57 -10.36
CA LYS A 2 37.04 9.89 -9.03
C LYS A 2 35.53 10.14 -9.02
N GLU A 3 35.00 10.90 -9.99
CA GLU A 3 33.56 11.21 -10.09
C GLU A 3 32.68 9.97 -10.25
N LYS A 4 33.13 9.01 -11.08
CA LYS A 4 32.45 7.73 -11.29
C LYS A 4 32.34 6.91 -10.01
N THR A 5 33.44 6.84 -9.25
CA THR A 5 33.47 6.20 -7.94
C THR A 5 32.56 6.90 -6.93
N ILE A 6 32.54 8.25 -6.94
CA ILE A 6 31.67 9.04 -6.06
C ILE A 6 30.20 8.75 -6.36
N ILE A 7 29.79 8.74 -7.64
CA ILE A 7 28.39 8.46 -8.01
C ILE A 7 27.99 7.04 -7.56
N ARG A 8 28.83 6.03 -7.82
CA ARG A 8 28.58 4.65 -7.39
C ARG A 8 28.46 4.54 -5.87
N PHE A 9 29.34 5.22 -5.15
CA PHE A 9 29.30 5.28 -3.69
C PHE A 9 28.03 5.94 -3.17
N SER A 10 27.63 7.07 -3.76
CA SER A 10 26.40 7.78 -3.40
C SER A 10 25.15 6.94 -3.61
N ILE A 11 25.08 6.15 -4.69
CA ILE A 11 23.98 5.21 -4.93
C ILE A 11 23.92 4.16 -3.81
N LEU A 12 25.06 3.56 -3.45
CA LEU A 12 25.10 2.54 -2.39
C LEU A 12 24.75 3.12 -1.03
N ILE A 13 25.28 4.29 -0.68
CA ILE A 13 24.94 5.01 0.54
C ILE A 13 23.44 5.30 0.58
N PHE A 14 22.89 5.91 -0.46
CA PHE A 14 21.49 6.30 -0.51
C PHE A 14 20.57 5.11 -0.20
N TRP A 15 20.74 3.98 -0.91
CA TRP A 15 19.90 2.81 -0.71
C TRP A 15 20.17 2.09 0.62
N THR A 16 21.42 2.09 1.12
CA THR A 16 21.74 1.53 2.44
C THR A 16 21.03 2.32 3.53
N PHE A 17 21.06 3.65 3.48
CA PHE A 17 20.37 4.51 4.44
C PHE A 17 18.85 4.41 4.30
N PHE A 18 18.33 4.37 3.08
CA PHE A 18 16.90 4.19 2.84
C PHE A 18 16.36 2.94 3.55
N TRP A 19 16.98 1.77 3.30
CA TRP A 19 16.54 0.52 3.94
C TRP A 19 16.89 0.47 5.43
N GLY A 20 18.02 1.04 5.84
CA GLY A 20 18.39 1.13 7.25
C GLY A 20 17.39 1.94 8.07
N LEU A 21 16.98 3.11 7.55
CA LEU A 21 15.95 3.94 8.18
C LEU A 21 14.58 3.25 8.16
N SER A 22 14.23 2.54 7.08
CA SER A 22 12.98 1.78 7.00
C SER A 22 12.89 0.68 8.07
N VAL A 23 14.00 -0.02 8.32
CA VAL A 23 14.11 -1.03 9.38
C VAL A 23 14.05 -0.36 10.76
N LEU A 24 14.78 0.74 10.96
CA LEU A 24 14.76 1.49 12.23
C LEU A 24 13.36 1.99 12.58
N ASP A 25 12.59 2.45 11.60
CA ASP A 25 11.20 2.92 11.78
C ASP A 25 10.26 1.81 12.27
N LYS A 26 10.57 0.54 11.98
CA LYS A 26 9.80 -0.61 12.47
C LYS A 26 10.25 -1.13 13.82
N ILE A 27 11.51 -0.89 14.18
CA ILE A 27 12.06 -1.27 15.50
C ILE A 27 11.71 -0.22 16.55
N ILE A 28 11.64 1.05 16.16
CA ILE A 28 11.36 2.20 17.02
C ILE A 28 10.03 2.84 16.58
N PRO A 29 8.88 2.23 16.92
CA PRO A 29 7.57 2.67 16.46
C PRO A 29 7.05 3.90 17.21
N ASP A 30 7.68 4.30 18.33
CA ASP A 30 7.17 5.32 19.25
C ASP A 30 7.85 6.69 19.03
N VAL A 31 7.25 7.72 19.63
CA VAL A 31 7.77 9.09 19.59
C VAL A 31 8.91 9.23 20.59
N HIS A 32 10.10 9.49 20.07
CA HIS A 32 11.29 9.81 20.85
C HIS A 32 11.81 11.20 20.50
N ASN A 33 12.75 11.71 21.30
CA ASN A 33 13.42 12.95 20.99
C ASN A 33 14.15 12.81 19.63
N LEU A 34 13.77 13.63 18.64
CA LEU A 34 14.25 13.63 17.24
C LEU A 34 13.77 12.48 16.34
N TRP A 35 12.86 11.61 16.80
CA TRP A 35 12.30 10.52 16.00
C TRP A 35 10.80 10.36 16.22
N VAL A 36 10.02 10.41 15.14
CA VAL A 36 8.58 10.19 15.19
C VAL A 36 8.29 8.95 14.36
N GLY A 37 8.28 7.80 15.03
CA GLY A 37 7.99 6.52 14.39
C GLY A 37 6.54 6.41 13.96
N LYS A 38 6.28 5.54 12.97
CA LYS A 38 4.92 5.17 12.58
C LYS A 38 4.54 3.85 13.24
N ASP A 39 3.38 3.79 13.89
CA ASP A 39 2.81 2.52 14.35
C ASP A 39 2.30 1.69 13.16
N PHE A 40 3.21 0.88 12.59
CA PHE A 40 2.89 -0.02 11.49
C PHE A 40 1.97 -1.17 11.91
N PHE A 41 1.97 -1.58 13.18
CA PHE A 41 1.07 -2.63 13.63
C PHE A 41 -0.38 -2.17 13.59
N ALA A 42 -0.67 -0.99 14.16
CA ALA A 42 -2.00 -0.39 14.06
C ALA A 42 -2.41 -0.13 12.60
N LEU A 43 -1.46 0.28 11.75
CA LEU A 43 -1.70 0.46 10.32
C LEU A 43 -2.11 -0.84 9.62
N PHE A 44 -1.38 -1.94 9.87
CA PHE A 44 -1.66 -3.23 9.26
C PHE A 44 -2.96 -3.83 9.79
N VAL A 45 -3.21 -3.79 11.10
CA VAL A 45 -4.50 -4.23 11.69
C VAL A 45 -5.67 -3.54 11.01
N LYS A 46 -5.52 -2.26 10.73
CA LYS A 46 -6.52 -1.45 10.04
C LYS A 46 -6.68 -1.82 8.56
N PHE A 47 -5.59 -2.07 7.84
CA PHE A 47 -5.64 -2.53 6.44
C PHE A 47 -6.34 -3.88 6.31
N PHE A 48 -5.96 -4.88 7.11
CA PHE A 48 -6.63 -6.18 7.11
C PHE A 48 -8.08 -6.08 7.61
N GLY A 49 -8.35 -5.20 8.58
CA GLY A 49 -9.71 -4.87 9.02
C GLY A 49 -10.62 -4.36 7.88
N SER A 50 -10.10 -3.52 6.97
CA SER A 50 -10.88 -3.06 5.80
C SER A 50 -11.25 -4.17 4.81
N LEU A 51 -10.52 -5.28 4.80
CA LEU A 51 -10.85 -6.47 4.01
C LEU A 51 -11.79 -7.44 4.75
N GLY A 52 -12.30 -7.05 5.92
CA GLY A 52 -13.11 -7.92 6.79
C GLY A 52 -12.31 -8.92 7.62
N LEU A 53 -10.97 -8.92 7.51
CA LEU A 53 -10.08 -9.79 8.27
C LEU A 53 -9.79 -9.18 9.64
N LYS A 54 -10.71 -9.43 10.59
CA LYS A 54 -10.65 -8.86 11.96
C LYS A 54 -9.63 -9.52 12.88
N ASN A 55 -9.11 -10.70 12.51
CA ASN A 55 -8.12 -11.39 13.32
C ASN A 55 -6.74 -10.71 13.19
N PRO A 56 -6.14 -10.17 14.27
CA PRO A 56 -4.85 -9.48 14.22
C PRO A 56 -3.67 -10.36 13.75
N ILE A 57 -3.84 -11.68 13.73
CA ILE A 57 -2.78 -12.59 13.29
C ILE A 57 -2.37 -12.35 11.83
N PHE A 58 -3.32 -12.00 10.95
CA PHE A 58 -3.02 -11.69 9.55
C PHE A 58 -2.12 -10.45 9.42
N ALA A 59 -2.46 -9.39 10.17
CA ALA A 59 -1.65 -8.18 10.23
C ALA A 59 -0.26 -8.45 10.80
N THR A 60 -0.17 -9.27 11.85
CA THR A 60 1.10 -9.64 12.51
C THR A 60 2.01 -10.41 11.56
N ILE A 61 1.50 -11.45 10.89
CA ILE A 61 2.28 -12.27 9.97
C ILE A 61 2.75 -11.44 8.78
N ALA A 62 1.87 -10.59 8.22
CA ALA A 62 2.21 -9.73 7.10
C ALA A 62 3.29 -8.72 7.47
N LEU A 63 3.15 -8.06 8.63
CA LEU A 63 4.13 -7.10 9.12
C LEU A 63 5.49 -7.77 9.40
N ALA A 64 5.49 -8.92 10.07
CA ALA A 64 6.73 -9.67 10.34
C ALA A 64 7.42 -10.10 9.03
N SER A 65 6.66 -10.59 8.05
CA SER A 65 7.20 -11.02 6.75
C SER A 65 7.83 -9.86 5.99
N VAL A 66 7.13 -8.72 5.91
CA VAL A 66 7.65 -7.51 5.27
C VAL A 66 8.90 -7.01 5.98
N SER A 67 8.86 -6.91 7.31
CA SER A 67 10.00 -6.44 8.12
C SER A 67 11.24 -7.32 7.91
N ALA A 68 11.06 -8.64 7.84
CA ALA A 68 12.16 -9.55 7.56
C ALA A 68 12.77 -9.32 6.16
N LEU A 69 11.95 -9.08 5.14
CA LEU A 69 12.43 -8.76 3.79
C LEU A 69 13.18 -7.43 3.73
N GLU A 70 12.75 -6.43 4.49
CA GLU A 70 13.46 -5.14 4.59
C GLU A 70 14.83 -5.28 5.25
N VAL A 71 14.94 -6.09 6.30
CA VAL A 71 16.23 -6.41 6.94
C VAL A 71 17.15 -7.11 5.94
N VAL A 72 16.63 -8.05 5.14
CA VAL A 72 17.41 -8.71 4.09
C VAL A 72 17.89 -7.70 3.04
N ASN A 73 17.03 -6.78 2.60
CA ASN A 73 17.41 -5.70 1.68
C ASN A 73 18.54 -4.85 2.26
N PHE A 74 18.37 -4.38 3.50
CA PHE A 74 19.38 -3.59 4.21
C PHE A 74 20.72 -4.32 4.26
N VAL A 75 20.74 -5.59 4.64
CA VAL A 75 21.95 -6.40 4.70
C VAL A 75 22.61 -6.53 3.34
N PHE A 76 21.86 -6.74 2.25
CA PHE A 76 22.45 -6.83 0.90
C PHE A 76 23.07 -5.51 0.46
N TYR A 77 22.44 -4.36 0.73
CA TYR A 77 23.03 -3.05 0.45
C TYR A 77 24.26 -2.79 1.30
N LEU A 78 24.22 -3.11 2.60
CA LEU A 78 25.36 -2.97 3.50
C LEU A 78 26.55 -3.82 3.05
N LEU A 79 26.31 -5.09 2.69
CA LEU A 79 27.35 -5.97 2.16
C LEU A 79 27.94 -5.42 0.86
N SER A 80 27.11 -4.89 -0.03
CA SER A 80 27.57 -4.22 -1.25
C SER A 80 28.47 -3.03 -0.92
N LEU A 81 28.02 -2.14 -0.03
CA LEU A 81 28.76 -0.96 0.40
C LEU A 81 30.12 -1.31 1.03
N VAL A 82 30.14 -2.29 1.94
CA VAL A 82 31.38 -2.77 2.58
C VAL A 82 32.36 -3.35 1.54
N ASN A 83 31.86 -4.15 0.59
CA ASN A 83 32.71 -4.70 -0.47
C ASN A 83 33.23 -3.61 -1.42
N PHE A 84 32.43 -2.58 -1.70
CA PHE A 84 32.84 -1.44 -2.51
C PHE A 84 33.94 -0.65 -1.81
N SER A 85 33.80 -0.38 -0.51
CA SER A 85 34.84 0.27 0.30
C SER A 85 36.13 -0.54 0.40
N ARG A 86 36.05 -1.88 0.28
CA ARG A 86 37.21 -2.79 0.25
C ARG A 86 37.82 -2.96 -1.15
N GLY A 87 37.27 -2.30 -2.18
CA GLY A 87 37.74 -2.39 -3.57
C GLY A 87 37.37 -3.70 -4.28
N ASN A 88 36.47 -4.51 -3.70
CA ASN A 88 36.11 -5.81 -4.28
C ASN A 88 34.92 -5.68 -5.24
N ASN A 89 35.19 -5.26 -6.48
CA ASN A 89 34.18 -4.90 -7.48
C ASN A 89 33.22 -6.04 -7.82
N SER A 90 33.73 -7.28 -7.98
CA SER A 90 32.89 -8.44 -8.32
C SER A 90 31.86 -8.76 -7.24
N LEU A 91 32.28 -8.76 -5.96
CA LEU A 91 31.37 -8.98 -4.85
C LEU A 91 30.40 -7.81 -4.67
N THR A 92 30.85 -6.58 -4.90
CA THR A 92 29.99 -5.39 -4.85
C THR A 92 28.82 -5.53 -5.82
N GLU A 93 29.11 -5.80 -7.09
CA GLU A 93 28.06 -5.91 -8.12
C GLU A 93 27.10 -7.06 -7.83
N LYS A 94 27.61 -8.19 -7.34
CA LYS A 94 26.80 -9.35 -6.97
C LYS A 94 25.83 -9.04 -5.83
N TRP A 95 26.30 -8.40 -4.75
CA TRP A 95 25.45 -8.04 -3.61
C TRP A 95 24.49 -6.90 -3.96
N PHE A 96 24.95 -5.91 -4.73
CA PHE A 96 24.09 -4.83 -5.21
C PHE A 96 22.96 -5.34 -6.10
N PHE A 97 23.24 -6.24 -7.03
CA PHE A 97 22.21 -6.84 -7.88
C PHE A 97 21.16 -7.60 -7.06
N ARG A 98 21.60 -8.39 -6.06
CA ARG A 98 20.69 -9.07 -5.13
C ARG A 98 19.82 -8.08 -4.38
N ALA A 99 20.41 -7.00 -3.86
CA ALA A 99 19.72 -5.94 -3.14
C ALA A 99 18.65 -5.25 -4.01
N VAL A 100 19.00 -4.91 -5.25
CA VAL A 100 18.09 -4.32 -6.24
C VAL A 100 16.95 -5.27 -6.54
N PHE A 101 17.24 -6.54 -6.80
CA PHE A 101 16.23 -7.54 -7.13
C PHE A 101 15.23 -7.73 -5.99
N SER A 102 15.70 -7.92 -4.76
CA SER A 102 14.83 -8.07 -3.59
C SER A 102 14.05 -6.79 -3.26
N SER A 103 14.64 -5.61 -3.49
CA SER A 103 13.96 -4.32 -3.34
C SER A 103 12.86 -4.10 -4.38
N LEU A 104 13.09 -4.50 -5.64
CA LEU A 104 12.07 -4.47 -6.68
C LEU A 104 10.88 -5.35 -6.30
N THR A 105 11.13 -6.57 -5.83
CA THR A 105 10.07 -7.46 -5.34
C THR A 105 9.28 -6.81 -4.22
N LEU A 106 9.96 -6.20 -3.25
CA LEU A 106 9.28 -5.59 -2.10
C LEU A 106 8.48 -4.34 -2.49
N PHE A 107 9.01 -3.45 -3.33
CA PHE A 107 8.25 -2.30 -3.84
C PHE A 107 7.05 -2.73 -4.70
N SER A 108 7.16 -3.80 -5.48
CA SER A 108 6.03 -4.37 -6.20
C SER A 108 4.96 -4.89 -5.24
N LEU A 109 5.34 -5.60 -4.18
CA LEU A 109 4.41 -6.04 -3.13
C LEU A 109 3.72 -4.86 -2.45
N PHE A 110 4.45 -3.80 -2.12
CA PHE A 110 3.86 -2.57 -1.55
C PHE A 110 2.92 -1.88 -2.52
N SER A 111 3.27 -1.79 -3.80
CA SER A 111 2.39 -1.18 -4.81
C SER A 111 1.08 -1.94 -4.97
N ILE A 112 1.12 -3.28 -4.94
CA ILE A 112 -0.08 -4.12 -4.94
C ILE A 112 -0.90 -3.88 -3.67
N ALA A 113 -0.24 -3.91 -2.50
CA ALA A 113 -0.90 -3.70 -1.21
C ALA A 113 -1.57 -2.33 -1.14
N ASP A 114 -0.88 -1.28 -1.57
CA ASP A 114 -1.40 0.09 -1.58
C ASP A 114 -2.60 0.23 -2.49
N GLN A 115 -2.62 -0.45 -3.63
CA GLN A 115 -3.80 -0.47 -4.50
C GLN A 115 -4.96 -1.23 -3.85
N VAL A 116 -4.70 -2.42 -3.28
CA VAL A 116 -5.71 -3.26 -2.61
C VAL A 116 -6.32 -2.55 -1.41
N PHE A 117 -5.49 -1.85 -0.63
CA PHE A 117 -5.97 -1.10 0.52
C PHE A 117 -6.45 0.31 0.13
N GLY A 118 -6.12 0.82 -1.06
CA GLY A 118 -6.44 2.16 -1.54
C GLY A 118 -5.65 3.31 -0.90
N ASP A 119 -4.38 3.08 -0.60
CA ASP A 119 -3.44 4.13 -0.17
C ASP A 119 -2.75 4.80 -1.36
N ARG A 120 -3.40 5.83 -1.92
CA ARG A 120 -2.97 6.48 -3.17
C ARG A 120 -1.64 7.22 -3.07
N PHE A 121 -1.33 7.76 -1.89
CA PHE A 121 -0.11 8.53 -1.69
C PHE A 121 1.09 7.57 -1.65
N GLN A 122 0.98 6.51 -0.86
CA GLN A 122 2.02 5.49 -0.77
C GLN A 122 2.23 4.75 -2.10
N LEU A 123 1.16 4.51 -2.87
CA LEU A 123 1.25 3.90 -4.20
C LEU A 123 2.17 4.71 -5.14
N LEU A 124 2.04 6.04 -5.13
CA LEU A 124 2.86 6.91 -5.96
C LEU A 124 4.32 6.90 -5.49
N GLU A 125 4.56 6.96 -4.18
CA GLU A 125 5.90 6.90 -3.60
C GLU A 125 6.61 5.58 -3.93
N HIS A 126 5.96 4.44 -3.69
CA HIS A 126 6.53 3.13 -3.97
C HIS A 126 6.75 2.90 -5.47
N GLY A 127 5.84 3.37 -6.33
CA GLY A 127 6.02 3.34 -7.78
C GLY A 127 7.21 4.18 -8.26
N LEU A 128 7.41 5.36 -7.66
CA LEU A 128 8.56 6.21 -7.95
C LEU A 128 9.87 5.54 -7.50
N PHE A 129 9.91 4.97 -6.29
CA PHE A 129 11.09 4.24 -5.81
C PHE A 129 11.43 3.04 -6.69
N TRP A 130 10.43 2.33 -7.21
CA TRP A 130 10.63 1.25 -8.17
C TRP A 130 11.38 1.72 -9.42
N LEU A 131 10.99 2.86 -10.01
CA LEU A 131 11.65 3.44 -11.18
C LEU A 131 13.07 3.94 -10.87
N ILE A 132 13.22 4.69 -9.77
CA ILE A 132 14.53 5.22 -9.33
C ILE A 132 15.50 4.07 -9.04
N LEU A 133 15.01 2.95 -8.51
CA LEU A 133 15.82 1.77 -8.23
C LEU A 133 16.38 1.12 -9.50
N ILE A 134 15.57 0.97 -10.55
CA ILE A 134 16.05 0.47 -11.85
C ILE A 134 17.05 1.46 -12.45
N ALA A 135 16.75 2.75 -12.42
CA ALA A 135 17.66 3.79 -12.91
C ALA A 135 19.00 3.76 -12.15
N SER A 136 18.96 3.60 -10.82
CA SER A 136 20.14 3.46 -9.97
C SER A 136 20.97 2.24 -10.36
N TRP A 137 20.32 1.11 -10.62
CA TRP A 137 21.01 -0.11 -11.03
C TRP A 137 21.69 0.03 -12.39
N LEU A 138 20.98 0.57 -13.38
CA LEU A 138 21.51 0.84 -14.72
C LEU A 138 22.69 1.82 -14.67
N LEU A 139 22.54 2.91 -13.91
CA LEU A 139 23.59 3.92 -13.73
C LEU A 139 24.82 3.33 -13.05
N PHE A 140 24.63 2.55 -11.98
CA PHE A 140 25.73 1.91 -11.26
C PHE A 140 26.52 0.93 -12.14
N LYS A 141 25.83 0.16 -12.98
CA LYS A 141 26.46 -0.79 -13.91
C LYS A 141 27.19 -0.05 -15.04
N TYR A 142 26.53 0.92 -15.68
CA TYR A 142 27.10 1.67 -16.79
C TYR A 142 28.38 2.44 -16.40
N ILE A 143 28.38 3.03 -15.20
CA ILE A 143 29.54 3.77 -14.70
C ILE A 143 30.72 2.84 -14.33
N SER A 144 30.47 1.55 -14.07
CA SER A 144 31.51 0.55 -13.80
C SER A 144 32.34 0.21 -15.05
N ASP A 145 31.71 0.17 -16.22
CA ASP A 145 32.24 -0.48 -17.44
C ASP A 145 32.97 0.47 -18.41
N SER A 146 33.50 1.59 -17.95
CA SER A 146 34.18 2.53 -18.84
C SER A 146 35.66 2.21 -19.05
N ASP A 147 35.92 1.13 -19.78
CA ASP A 147 36.93 1.12 -20.84
C ASP A 147 36.19 0.73 -22.13
N GLU A 148 36.24 1.61 -23.13
CA GLU A 148 35.54 1.57 -24.42
C GLU A 148 34.90 0.22 -24.81
N LYS A 149 33.61 0.04 -24.52
CA LYS A 149 32.79 -0.92 -25.27
C LYS A 149 31.45 -0.30 -25.63
N SER A 150 31.12 -0.44 -26.91
CA SER A 150 29.78 -0.26 -27.46
C SER A 150 28.75 -0.98 -26.59
N PHE A 151 27.52 -0.48 -26.58
CA PHE A 151 26.37 -1.03 -25.88
C PHE A 151 26.17 -2.52 -26.25
N SER A 152 26.90 -3.41 -25.60
CA SER A 152 26.64 -4.84 -25.63
C SER A 152 25.89 -5.12 -24.34
N LEU A 153 24.57 -5.21 -24.42
CA LEU A 153 23.79 -5.84 -23.37
C LEU A 153 24.13 -7.34 -23.38
N GLY A 154 25.33 -7.65 -22.89
CA GLY A 154 25.72 -8.99 -22.52
C GLY A 154 24.86 -9.40 -21.35
N PHE A 155 23.65 -9.87 -21.64
CA PHE A 155 22.80 -10.47 -20.63
C PHE A 155 23.45 -11.78 -20.20
N SER A 156 24.16 -11.76 -19.07
CA SER A 156 24.50 -12.98 -18.37
C SER A 156 23.23 -13.79 -18.09
N LYS A 157 23.37 -15.10 -17.92
CA LYS A 157 22.23 -16.01 -17.66
C LYS A 157 21.36 -15.49 -16.51
N ASP A 158 21.99 -14.95 -15.46
CA ASP A 158 21.33 -14.40 -14.29
C ASP A 158 20.53 -13.12 -14.57
N VAL A 159 21.05 -12.21 -15.41
CA VAL A 159 20.33 -10.99 -15.80
C VAL A 159 19.17 -11.33 -16.72
N LYS A 160 19.33 -12.28 -17.64
CA LYS A 160 18.23 -12.81 -18.47
C LYS A 160 17.09 -13.36 -17.60
N ILE A 161 17.44 -14.19 -16.62
CA ILE A 161 16.47 -14.75 -15.67
C ILE A 161 15.78 -13.64 -14.88
N ALA A 162 16.53 -12.67 -14.36
CA ALA A 162 15.94 -11.57 -13.60
C ALA A 162 15.03 -10.66 -14.44
N VAL A 163 15.36 -10.43 -15.72
CA VAL A 163 14.48 -9.67 -16.62
C VAL A 163 13.20 -10.45 -16.92
N ILE A 164 13.28 -11.75 -17.16
CA ILE A 164 12.10 -12.60 -17.36
C ILE A 164 11.22 -12.59 -16.10
N ILE A 165 11.82 -12.74 -14.91
CA ILE A 165 11.10 -12.66 -13.64
C ILE A 165 10.49 -11.27 -13.45
N GLY A 166 11.22 -10.20 -13.77
CA GLY A 166 10.75 -8.82 -13.67
C GLY A 166 9.53 -8.57 -14.57
N ILE A 167 9.59 -8.99 -15.83
CA ILE A 167 8.45 -8.91 -16.75
C ILE A 167 7.27 -9.73 -16.22
N GLY A 168 7.52 -10.96 -15.76
CA GLY A 168 6.48 -11.81 -15.16
C GLY A 168 5.82 -11.15 -13.95
N MET A 169 6.60 -10.60 -13.03
CA MET A 169 6.12 -9.87 -11.85
C MET A 169 5.28 -8.65 -12.24
N THR A 170 5.72 -7.87 -13.24
CA THR A 170 4.95 -6.73 -13.75
C THR A 170 3.62 -7.18 -14.33
N VAL A 171 3.59 -8.25 -15.13
CA VAL A 171 2.35 -8.79 -15.70
C VAL A 171 1.42 -9.29 -14.60
N ILE A 172 1.92 -10.07 -13.64
CA ILE A 172 1.13 -10.58 -12.51
C ILE A 172 0.56 -9.42 -11.68
N THR A 173 1.39 -8.42 -11.39
CA THR A 173 0.97 -7.22 -10.64
C THR A 173 -0.14 -6.49 -11.39
N SER A 174 0.04 -6.24 -12.69
CA SER A 174 -0.98 -5.59 -13.53
C SER A 174 -2.28 -6.38 -13.58
N ILE A 175 -2.22 -7.70 -13.76
CA ILE A 175 -3.42 -8.56 -13.77
C ILE A 175 -4.12 -8.52 -12.40
N SER A 176 -3.37 -8.60 -11.30
CA SER A 176 -3.92 -8.51 -9.95
C SER A 176 -4.62 -7.17 -9.68
N ILE A 177 -4.06 -6.07 -10.19
CA ILE A 177 -4.65 -4.73 -10.08
C ILE A 177 -5.95 -4.65 -10.88
N ILE A 178 -5.96 -5.18 -12.11
CA ILE A 178 -7.14 -5.20 -12.98
C ILE A 178 -8.25 -6.06 -12.37
N ASP A 179 -7.93 -7.29 -11.95
CA ASP A 179 -8.89 -8.21 -11.34
C ASP A 179 -9.49 -7.65 -10.05
N PHE A 180 -8.68 -7.02 -9.19
CA PHE A 180 -9.17 -6.34 -8.00
C PHE A 180 -10.08 -5.15 -8.36
N SER A 181 -9.71 -4.37 -9.37
CA SER A 181 -10.53 -3.27 -9.88
C SER A 181 -11.88 -3.79 -10.38
N ASP A 182 -11.90 -4.80 -11.25
CA ASP A 182 -13.13 -5.36 -11.81
C ASP A 182 -14.07 -5.91 -10.72
N LYS A 183 -13.51 -6.52 -9.67
CA LYS A 183 -14.28 -7.04 -8.53
C LYS A 183 -14.84 -5.96 -7.60
N THR A 184 -14.21 -4.79 -7.52
CA THR A 184 -14.56 -3.75 -6.53
C THR A 184 -15.18 -2.50 -7.14
N PHE A 185 -15.04 -2.25 -8.44
CA PHE A 185 -15.46 -1.00 -9.08
C PHE A 185 -16.98 -0.79 -9.07
N SER A 186 -17.78 -1.87 -9.02
CA SER A 186 -19.23 -1.77 -8.85
C SER A 186 -19.65 -1.06 -7.56
N ASN A 187 -18.78 -1.03 -6.53
CA ASN A 187 -19.04 -0.32 -5.28
C ASN A 187 -19.14 1.21 -5.45
N VAL A 188 -18.65 1.77 -6.55
CA VAL A 188 -18.75 3.21 -6.87
C VAL A 188 -20.20 3.62 -7.16
N ASP A 189 -21.08 2.66 -7.49
CA ASP A 189 -22.46 2.97 -7.90
C ASP A 189 -23.55 2.24 -7.10
N THR A 190 -23.17 1.22 -6.33
CA THR A 190 -24.14 0.31 -5.70
C THR A 190 -24.60 0.83 -4.33
N PRO A 191 -25.90 1.06 -4.09
CA PRO A 191 -26.40 1.48 -2.79
C PRO A 191 -26.22 0.38 -1.74
N VAL A 192 -25.88 0.80 -0.52
CA VAL A 192 -25.58 -0.10 0.60
C VAL A 192 -26.87 -0.45 1.33
N THR A 193 -27.04 -1.73 1.67
CA THR A 193 -28.21 -2.17 2.46
C THR A 193 -27.92 -1.96 3.95
N GLY A 194 -28.82 -1.27 4.63
CA GLY A 194 -28.75 -1.06 6.08
C GLY A 194 -29.27 -2.26 6.85
N LYS A 195 -28.67 -2.55 8.01
CA LYS A 195 -29.18 -3.52 8.97
C LYS A 195 -29.71 -2.77 10.18
N GLU A 196 -30.94 -3.08 10.59
CA GLU A 196 -31.48 -2.58 11.86
C GLU A 196 -30.69 -3.19 13.02
N VAL A 197 -30.15 -2.33 13.87
CA VAL A 197 -29.34 -2.73 15.03
C VAL A 197 -30.09 -2.55 16.34
N VAL A 198 -30.99 -1.56 16.38
CA VAL A 198 -31.92 -1.24 17.48
C VAL A 198 -33.18 -0.67 16.83
N ASP A 199 -34.33 -0.76 17.48
CA ASP A 199 -35.60 -0.21 16.98
C ASP A 199 -35.43 1.25 16.51
N GLY A 200 -35.73 1.49 15.23
CA GLY A 200 -35.59 2.80 14.61
C GLY A 200 -34.14 3.25 14.35
N VAL A 201 -33.15 2.38 14.45
CA VAL A 201 -31.74 2.68 14.16
C VAL A 201 -31.15 1.68 13.17
N TYR A 202 -30.82 2.19 11.98
CA TYR A 202 -30.25 1.41 10.89
C TYR A 202 -28.77 1.71 10.73
N LYS A 203 -27.94 0.66 10.76
CA LYS A 203 -26.51 0.74 10.51
C LYS A 203 -26.20 0.37 9.05
N PHE A 204 -25.42 1.21 8.38
CA PHE A 204 -24.90 0.98 7.03
C PHE A 204 -23.38 0.92 7.10
N ASP A 205 -22.81 -0.10 6.44
CA ASP A 205 -21.37 -0.32 6.37
C ASP A 205 -20.92 -0.07 4.93
N PHE A 206 -20.40 1.14 4.66
CA PHE A 206 -20.03 1.53 3.32
C PHE A 206 -18.71 0.86 2.90
N PRO A 207 -18.70 0.15 1.75
CA PRO A 207 -17.52 -0.56 1.29
C PRO A 207 -16.48 0.39 0.68
N PHE A 208 -15.28 -0.14 0.48
CA PHE A 208 -14.22 0.51 -0.27
C PHE A 208 -14.73 1.04 -1.61
N LEU A 209 -14.37 2.30 -1.92
CA LEU A 209 -14.80 3.12 -3.08
C LEU A 209 -16.18 3.78 -2.97
N ALA A 210 -16.98 3.50 -1.94
CA ALA A 210 -18.24 4.20 -1.77
C ALA A 210 -18.03 5.65 -1.39
N ASP A 211 -18.57 6.56 -2.19
CA ASP A 211 -18.40 8.00 -2.06
C ASP A 211 -19.73 8.70 -1.72
N LYS A 212 -19.76 10.03 -1.88
CA LYS A 212 -20.96 10.83 -1.63
C LYS A 212 -22.15 10.39 -2.51
N LEU A 213 -21.93 10.00 -3.75
CA LEU A 213 -23.01 9.59 -4.65
C LEU A 213 -23.63 8.27 -4.20
N VAL A 214 -22.79 7.32 -3.77
CA VAL A 214 -23.26 6.06 -3.19
C VAL A 214 -24.04 6.30 -1.90
N TRP A 215 -23.60 7.25 -1.08
CA TRP A 215 -24.33 7.67 0.11
C TRP A 215 -25.71 8.24 -0.22
N GLU A 216 -25.81 9.17 -1.17
CA GLU A 216 -27.08 9.75 -1.60
C GLU A 216 -28.03 8.68 -2.16
N LYS A 217 -27.52 7.80 -3.03
CA LYS A 217 -28.27 6.65 -3.55
C LYS A 217 -28.76 5.73 -2.44
N THR A 218 -27.91 5.43 -1.46
CA THR A 218 -28.24 4.59 -0.31
C THR A 218 -29.40 5.17 0.50
N ILE A 219 -29.33 6.46 0.84
CA ILE A 219 -30.40 7.12 1.60
C ILE A 219 -31.70 7.23 0.79
N ASN A 220 -31.60 7.51 -0.51
CA ASN A 220 -32.78 7.58 -1.39
C ASN A 220 -33.45 6.22 -1.54
N THR A 221 -32.67 5.15 -1.75
CA THR A 221 -33.18 3.77 -1.81
C THR A 221 -33.78 3.35 -0.46
N PHE A 222 -33.15 3.71 0.66
CA PHE A 222 -33.69 3.44 1.99
C PHE A 222 -35.06 4.11 2.19
N LYS A 223 -35.18 5.41 1.90
CA LYS A 223 -36.45 6.14 2.00
C LYS A 223 -37.55 5.59 1.08
N LYS A 224 -37.17 5.08 -0.10
CA LYS A 224 -38.11 4.44 -1.03
C LYS A 224 -38.60 3.09 -0.51
N ASN A 225 -37.72 2.32 0.12
CA ASN A 225 -38.04 0.99 0.64
C ASN A 225 -38.78 1.05 1.99
N HIS A 226 -38.65 2.15 2.72
CA HIS A 226 -39.30 2.39 4.01
C HIS A 226 -40.17 3.66 3.99
N PRO A 227 -41.25 3.70 3.18
CA PRO A 227 -42.12 4.87 3.09
C PRO A 227 -42.81 5.22 4.43
N GLU A 228 -42.95 4.26 5.34
CA GLU A 228 -43.51 4.38 6.68
C GLU A 228 -42.58 5.07 7.68
N LEU A 229 -41.28 5.17 7.39
CA LEU A 229 -40.29 5.74 8.28
C LEU A 229 -39.94 7.18 7.88
N ARG A 230 -39.74 8.04 8.88
CA ARG A 230 -39.14 9.38 8.73
C ARG A 230 -37.70 9.32 9.24
N VAL A 231 -36.75 9.77 8.42
CA VAL A 231 -35.35 9.92 8.83
C VAL A 231 -35.20 11.19 9.66
N ASN A 232 -34.82 11.03 10.92
CA ASN A 232 -34.67 12.13 11.88
C ASN A 232 -33.26 12.69 11.88
N TYR A 233 -32.28 11.79 11.99
CA TYR A 233 -30.89 12.14 12.18
C TYR A 233 -29.98 11.10 11.53
N ILE A 234 -28.84 11.56 11.02
CA ILE A 234 -27.81 10.72 10.42
C ILE A 234 -26.50 10.99 11.17
N TYR A 235 -25.94 9.94 11.74
CA TYR A 235 -24.68 9.96 12.46
C TYR A 235 -23.62 9.18 11.70
N THR A 236 -22.45 9.79 11.47
CA THR A 236 -21.26 9.07 11.02
C THR A 236 -20.51 8.59 12.25
N GLY A 237 -20.10 7.31 12.25
CA GLY A 237 -19.34 6.74 13.36
C GLY A 237 -18.07 7.56 13.69
N PRO A 238 -17.59 7.51 14.94
CA PRO A 238 -16.41 8.25 15.36
C PRO A 238 -15.16 7.87 14.54
N SER A 239 -14.22 8.81 14.44
CA SER A 239 -12.99 8.71 13.64
C SER A 239 -12.12 7.49 13.95
N GLU A 240 -12.22 6.93 15.16
CA GLU A 240 -11.48 5.71 15.51
C GLU A 240 -12.08 4.44 14.86
N LEU A 241 -13.38 4.45 14.54
CA LEU A 241 -14.08 3.35 13.84
C LEU A 241 -14.08 3.54 12.32
N ASN A 242 -14.11 4.80 11.87
CA ASN A 242 -13.85 5.13 10.47
C ASN A 242 -12.34 5.07 10.27
N SER A 243 -11.84 3.90 9.84
CA SER A 243 -10.44 3.71 9.47
C SER A 243 -10.01 4.97 8.68
N LYS A 244 -9.01 5.78 9.13
CA LYS A 244 -8.51 7.05 8.51
C LYS A 244 -8.26 7.04 6.97
N LYS A 245 -9.24 6.65 6.18
CA LYS A 245 -9.35 6.56 4.72
C LYS A 245 -10.72 7.15 4.43
N LYS A 246 -10.79 8.04 3.45
CA LYS A 246 -12.02 8.73 3.05
C LYS A 246 -13.14 7.80 2.54
N THR A 247 -12.91 6.49 2.44
CA THR A 247 -13.69 5.55 1.61
C THR A 247 -14.29 4.36 2.35
N HIS A 248 -14.14 4.25 3.67
CA HIS A 248 -14.92 3.31 4.49
C HIS A 248 -15.62 4.11 5.60
N MET A 249 -16.94 4.10 5.59
CA MET A 249 -17.77 4.91 6.48
C MET A 249 -18.84 4.04 7.15
N LEU A 250 -18.90 4.11 8.48
CA LEU A 250 -20.05 3.60 9.21
C LEU A 250 -21.08 4.72 9.36
N LEU A 251 -22.30 4.47 8.88
CA LEU A 251 -23.42 5.39 8.97
C LEU A 251 -24.53 4.79 9.82
N TYR A 252 -25.08 5.59 10.73
CA TYR A 252 -26.26 5.26 11.51
C TYR A 252 -27.38 6.23 11.14
N VAL A 253 -28.51 5.68 10.70
CA VAL A 253 -29.70 6.43 10.32
C VAL A 253 -30.76 6.17 11.39
N PHE A 254 -31.16 7.24 12.08
CA PHE A 254 -32.19 7.22 13.10
C PHE A 254 -33.53 7.58 12.47
N THR A 255 -34.53 6.75 12.72
CA THR A 255 -35.85 6.84 12.12
C THR A 255 -36.95 6.71 13.14
N GLU A 256 -38.10 7.29 12.83
CA GLU A 256 -39.34 7.09 13.56
C GLU A 256 -40.48 6.76 12.59
N LYS A 257 -41.57 6.16 13.10
CA LYS A 257 -42.76 5.92 12.29
C LYS A 257 -43.44 7.25 11.97
N LYS A 258 -43.86 7.41 10.71
CA LYS A 258 -44.70 8.55 10.33
C LYS A 258 -46.05 8.40 11.02
N ASP A 259 -46.44 9.41 11.77
CA ASP A 259 -47.79 9.50 12.30
C ASP A 259 -48.78 9.52 11.13
N VAL A 260 -49.60 8.48 11.03
CA VAL A 260 -50.78 8.50 10.18
C VAL A 260 -51.77 9.40 10.90
N ILE A 261 -51.83 10.69 10.56
CA ILE A 261 -52.93 11.55 11.00
C ILE A 261 -54.17 11.03 10.27
N PRO A 262 -55.14 10.38 10.95
CA PRO A 262 -56.40 10.10 10.30
C PRO A 262 -57.08 11.46 10.10
N PHE A 263 -57.34 11.82 8.86
CA PHE A 263 -58.26 12.91 8.55
C PHE A 263 -59.59 12.58 9.24
N LYS A 264 -59.91 13.27 10.34
CA LYS A 264 -61.29 13.36 10.81
C LYS A 264 -61.97 14.31 9.84
N GLU A 265 -62.78 13.76 8.93
CA GLU A 265 -63.84 14.52 8.28
C GLU A 265 -64.82 14.94 9.38
N GLU A 266 -64.89 16.25 9.65
CA GLU A 266 -65.99 16.88 10.38
C GLU A 266 -67.20 17.08 9.46
#